data_AF-A0AAW8KI50-F1
#
_entry.id   AF-A0AAW8KI50-F1
#
_cell.length_a   1.000
_cell.length_b   1.000
_cell.length_c   1.000
_cell.angle_alpha   90.00
_cell.angle_beta   90.00
_cell.angle_gamma   90.00
#
_symmetry.space_group_name_H-M   'P 1'
#
loop_
_entity.id
_entity.type
_entity.pdbx_description
1 polymer ?
#
loop_
_entity_poly.entity_id
_entity_poly.type
_entity_poly.pdbx_seq_one_letter_code
_entity_poly.pdbx_strand_id
1 'polypeptide(L)' 'DWLDAISRVGVTQNHSISLSGGNAKTSYFGNFTYRKAEGVMKKTGNESMSVAFDMSHWMLNDMLKL' A
#
# COMPACT_ATOMS: atom_id res chain seq x y z
N ASP A 1 -29.06 -5.93 -26.64
CA ASP A 1 -28.73 -5.50 -25.27
C ASP A 1 -27.57 -4.53 -25.33
N TRP A 2 -27.82 -3.23 -25.24
CA TRP A 2 -26.79 -2.20 -25.41
C TRP A 2 -25.99 -1.96 -24.13
N LEU A 3 -26.60 -2.26 -22.97
CA LEU A 3 -25.99 -2.14 -21.66
C LEU A 3 -24.91 -3.19 -21.47
N ASP A 4 -25.19 -4.44 -21.85
CA ASP A 4 -24.21 -5.53 -21.79
C ASP A 4 -23.03 -5.31 -22.76
N ALA A 5 -23.26 -4.58 -23.86
CA ALA A 5 -22.21 -4.18 -24.79
C ALA A 5 -21.24 -3.14 -24.20
N ILE A 6 -21.63 -2.37 -23.20
CA ILE A 6 -20.81 -1.32 -22.57
C ILE A 6 -20.31 -1.70 -21.16
N SER A 7 -20.91 -2.71 -20.52
CA SER A 7 -20.45 -3.24 -19.23
C SER A 7 -19.48 -4.41 -19.37
N ARG A 8 -18.68 -4.64 -18.34
CA ARG A 8 -17.81 -5.83 -18.17
C ARG A 8 -17.73 -6.21 -16.70
N VAL A 9 -17.34 -7.45 -16.41
CA VAL A 9 -16.99 -7.88 -15.05
C VAL A 9 -15.67 -7.21 -14.67
N GLY A 10 -15.71 -6.31 -13.70
CA GLY A 10 -14.53 -5.63 -13.17
C GLY A 10 -13.70 -6.59 -12.32
N VAL A 11 -12.45 -6.84 -12.70
CA VAL A 11 -11.49 -7.63 -11.93
C VAL A 11 -10.54 -6.69 -11.20
N THR A 12 -10.26 -6.97 -9.94
CA THR A 12 -9.30 -6.21 -9.14
C THR A 12 -8.11 -7.09 -8.77
N GLN A 13 -6.89 -6.60 -9.00
CA GLN A 13 -5.64 -7.22 -8.62
C GLN A 13 -4.90 -6.29 -7.64
N ASN A 14 -4.60 -6.81 -6.46
CA ASN A 14 -3.84 -6.10 -5.44
C ASN A 14 -2.59 -6.91 -5.10
N HIS A 15 -1.43 -6.27 -5.15
CA HIS A 15 -0.14 -6.82 -4.76
C HIS A 15 0.48 -5.90 -3.70
N SER A 16 0.76 -6.44 -2.52
CA SER A 16 1.35 -5.68 -1.42
C SER A 16 2.60 -6.40 -0.94
N ILE A 17 3.73 -5.72 -0.99
CA ILE A 17 5.02 -6.20 -0.50
C ILE A 17 5.46 -5.24 0.59
N SER A 18 5.63 -5.74 1.80
CA SER A 18 6.13 -4.94 2.92
C SER A 18 7.36 -5.60 3.51
N LEU A 19 8.32 -4.78 3.90
CA LEU A 19 9.48 -5.16 4.68
C LEU A 19 9.49 -4.30 5.95
N SER A 20 9.67 -4.95 7.09
CA SER A 20 9.82 -4.30 8.38
C SER A 20 11.02 -4.91 9.09
N GLY A 21 11.77 -4.08 9.81
CA GLY A 21 12.98 -4.52 10.50
C GLY A 21 13.52 -3.43 11.41
N GLY A 22 14.16 -3.83 12.50
CA GLY A 22 14.62 -2.88 13.50
C GLY A 22 15.23 -3.54 14.72
N ASN A 23 15.91 -2.74 15.53
CA ASN A 23 16.38 -3.11 16.86
C ASN A 23 15.61 -2.32 17.93
N ALA A 24 15.92 -2.54 19.21
CA ALA A 24 15.23 -1.90 20.34
C ALA A 24 15.21 -0.36 20.29
N LYS A 25 16.11 0.26 19.52
CA LYS A 25 16.23 1.72 19.40
C LYS A 25 15.84 2.23 18.02
N THR A 26 15.65 1.38 17.02
CA THR A 26 15.46 1.84 15.65
C THR A 26 14.55 0.90 14.89
N SER A 27 13.47 1.44 14.33
CA SER A 27 12.52 0.72 13.50
C SER A 27 12.55 1.30 12.09
N TYR A 28 12.60 0.42 11.09
CA TYR A 28 12.53 0.75 9.68
C TYR A 28 11.41 -0.07 9.05
N PHE A 29 10.60 0.59 8.24
CA PHE A 29 9.49 -0.01 7.53
C PHE A 29 9.49 0.49 6.10
N GLY A 30 9.26 -0.40 5.16
CA GLY A 30 9.07 -0.10 3.76
C GLY A 30 7.86 -0.88 3.24
N ASN A 31 6.99 -0.23 2.49
CA ASN A 31 5.84 -0.86 1.87
C ASN A 31 5.71 -0.42 0.43
N PHE A 32 5.46 -1.39 -0.43
CA PHE A 32 5.15 -1.21 -1.82
C PHE A 32 3.81 -1.88 -2.11
N THR A 33 2.83 -1.10 -2.55
CA THR A 33 1.51 -1.59 -2.89
C THR A 33 1.17 -1.20 -4.32
N TYR A 34 0.78 -2.17 -5.10
CA TYR A 34 0.27 -2.01 -6.45
C TYR A 34 -1.17 -2.52 -6.52
N ARG A 35 -2.08 -1.68 -6.99
CA ARG A 35 -3.50 -2.00 -7.11
C ARG A 35 -4.00 -1.60 -8.48
N LYS A 36 -4.61 -2.56 -9.16
CA LYS A 36 -5.26 -2.39 -10.45
C LYS A 36 -6.70 -2.85 -10.32
N ALA A 37 -7.63 -1.92 -10.40
CA ALA A 37 -9.07 -2.18 -10.33
C ALA A 37 -9.70 -1.85 -11.68
N GLU A 38 -10.24 -2.85 -12.39
CA GLU A 38 -11.04 -2.62 -13.58
C GLU A 38 -12.48 -2.24 -13.18
N GLY A 39 -12.99 -1.16 -13.76
CA GLY A 39 -14.35 -0.71 -13.54
C GLY A 39 -15.37 -1.53 -14.33
N VAL A 40 -16.61 -1.51 -13.85
CA VAL A 40 -17.75 -2.23 -14.47
C VAL A 40 -18.09 -1.66 -15.85
N MET A 41 -17.76 -0.39 -16.13
CA MET A 41 -17.89 0.22 -17.44
C MET A 41 -16.60 0.01 -18.27
N LYS A 42 -16.75 -0.34 -19.55
CA LYS A 42 -15.61 -0.42 -20.47
C LYS A 42 -14.88 0.94 -20.53
N LYS A 43 -13.54 0.91 -20.53
CA LYS A 43 -12.61 2.05 -20.38
C LYS A 43 -12.52 2.69 -18.99
N THR A 44 -13.34 2.31 -18.02
CA THR A 44 -13.15 2.79 -16.64
C THR A 44 -12.30 1.79 -15.86
N GLY A 45 -11.37 2.31 -15.07
CA GLY A 45 -10.43 1.52 -14.29
C GLY A 45 -9.55 2.48 -13.50
N ASN A 46 -9.09 2.03 -12.34
CA ASN A 46 -8.22 2.78 -11.46
C ASN A 46 -6.98 1.97 -11.16
N GLU A 47 -5.82 2.56 -11.43
CA GLU A 47 -4.52 2.00 -11.11
C GLU A 47 -3.85 2.92 -10.11
N SER A 48 -3.41 2.35 -8.99
CA SER A 48 -2.72 3.09 -7.94
C SER A 48 -1.48 2.33 -7.52
N MET A 49 -0.35 3.02 -7.55
CA MET A 49 0.91 2.57 -6.99
C MET A 49 1.22 3.42 -5.77
N SER A 50 1.56 2.77 -4.66
CA SER A 50 1.89 3.44 -3.41
C SER A 50 3.20 2.88 -2.88
N VAL A 51 4.11 3.79 -2.53
CA VAL A 51 5.38 3.48 -1.91
C VAL A 51 5.43 4.24 -0.60
N ALA A 52 5.68 3.53 0.49
CA ALA A 52 5.83 4.10 1.82
C ALA A 52 7.17 3.65 2.40
N PHE A 53 7.84 4.55 3.10
CA PHE A 53 9.07 4.28 3.83
C PHE A 53 9.02 5.08 5.13
N ASP A 54 9.19 4.38 6.25
CA ASP A 54 9.15 4.94 7.58
C ASP A 54 10.41 4.53 8.35
N MET A 55 11.01 5.49 9.06
CA MET A 55 12.18 5.28 9.90
C MET A 55 11.99 6.00 11.23
N SER A 56 12.03 5.25 12.32
CA SER A 56 11.89 5.75 13.68
C SER A 56 13.12 5.40 14.50
N HIS A 57 13.77 6.37 15.13
CA HIS A 57 14.94 6.16 15.98
C HIS A 57 14.72 6.75 17.38
N TRP A 58 14.72 5.89 18.39
CA TRP A 58 14.65 6.24 19.81
C TRP A 58 16.05 6.57 20.32
N MET A 59 16.40 7.86 20.34
CA MET A 59 17.65 8.35 20.94
C MET A 59 17.59 8.49 22.47
N LEU A 60 16.38 8.47 23.04
CA LEU A 60 16.15 8.64 24.47
C LEU A 60 15.92 7.28 25.15
N ASN A 61 16.94 6.42 25.11
CA ASN A 61 17.04 5.36 26.11
C ASN A 61 17.62 5.99 27.37
N ASP A 62 16.79 6.17 28.41
CA ASP A 62 17.18 6.45 29.81
C ASP A 62 17.47 7.90 30.28
N MET A 63 16.89 8.96 29.71
CA MET A 63 17.13 10.32 30.25
C MET A 63 16.16 10.86 31.31
N LEU A 64 15.33 10.03 31.94
CA LEU A 64 14.66 10.40 33.20
C LEU A 64 14.55 9.19 34.14
N LYS A 65 15.50 9.10 35.07
CA LYS A 65 15.34 8.39 36.34
C LYS A 65 15.84 9.32 37.46
N LEU A 66 14.87 9.79 38.27
CA LEU A 66 14.90 10.81 39.33
C LEU A 66 15.20 12.25 38.94
#